data_AF-A0A8H7SGI7-F1
#
_entry.id   AF-A0A8H7SGI7-F1
#
_cell.length_a   1.000
_cell.length_b   1.000
_cell.length_c   1.000
_cell.angle_alpha   90.00
_cell.angle_beta   90.00
_cell.angle_gamma   90.00
#
_symmetry.space_group_name_H-M   'P 1'
#
loop_
_entity.id
_entity.type
_entity.pdbx_description
1 polymer ?
#
loop_
_entity_poly.entity_id
_entity_poly.type
_entity_poly.pdbx_seq_one_letter_code
_entity_poly.pdbx_strand_id
1 'polypeptide(L)'
;SNRFAQYVSWITNETIPYPITDFNGFTVFTQQFYTNATIREEANTMFKKHISVVQNRLNTINGKKYTEDPTIMSWQIANEPQEGPKDWFEEIAKYIKEGSPNQLVSTGIESKLDEVDFLNAHESQYVDYCTFHCWVENWGEYNATDKSSLVGAQAFASNYLTTRSEWAMKISKPIVLEEFGMARDAWRRPSDTEYKYNAKTPTSNKDKYYKGLYTQIEELASQSRHSGSNFWAYGGLGRPDDKPNAFNMTWLGDPPHEPKGWYSVYNRDKTTLAVIKKHYKNLQKLKFD
;
A
#
# COMPACT_ATOMS: atom_id res chain seq x y z
N SER A 1 -0.73 -8.79 4.03
CA SER A 1 -1.43 -10.11 4.16
C SER A 1 -0.50 -11.33 4.28
N ASN A 2 0.36 -11.68 3.30
CA ASN A 2 1.14 -12.95 3.27
C ASN A 2 1.96 -13.31 4.53
N ARG A 3 2.41 -12.31 5.29
CA ARG A 3 3.21 -12.55 6.50
C ARG A 3 2.36 -12.99 7.70
N PHE A 4 1.12 -12.53 7.83
CA PHE A 4 0.24 -12.93 8.94
C PHE A 4 -0.17 -14.40 8.82
N ALA A 5 -0.46 -14.87 7.60
CA ALA A 5 -0.68 -16.30 7.34
C ALA A 5 0.51 -17.16 7.80
N GLN A 6 1.75 -16.66 7.68
CA GLN A 6 2.92 -17.41 8.14
C GLN A 6 2.98 -17.56 9.66
N TYR A 7 2.58 -16.54 10.44
CA TYR A 7 2.47 -16.67 11.90
C TYR A 7 1.38 -17.68 12.29
N VAL A 8 0.22 -17.62 11.63
CA VAL A 8 -0.86 -18.60 11.84
C VAL A 8 -0.34 -20.01 11.57
N SER A 9 0.32 -20.23 10.44
CA SER A 9 0.91 -21.53 10.07
C SER A 9 1.96 -22.03 11.07
N TRP A 10 2.78 -21.15 11.65
CA TRP A 10 3.75 -21.57 12.69
C TRP A 10 3.07 -22.06 13.97
N ILE A 11 1.91 -21.50 14.32
CA ILE A 11 1.18 -21.84 15.54
C ILE A 11 0.32 -23.08 15.33
N THR A 12 -0.41 -23.14 14.21
CA THR A 12 -1.36 -24.23 13.95
C THR A 12 -0.72 -25.43 13.24
N ASN A 13 0.47 -25.26 12.68
CA ASN A 13 1.12 -26.23 11.78
C ASN A 13 0.28 -26.58 10.55
N GLU A 14 -0.69 -25.73 10.18
CA GLU A 14 -1.50 -25.88 8.97
C GLU A 14 -0.77 -25.33 7.73
N THR A 15 -1.07 -25.92 6.58
CA THR A 15 -0.54 -25.45 5.29
C THR A 15 -1.26 -24.17 4.87
N ILE A 16 -0.49 -23.13 4.52
CA ILE A 16 -1.05 -21.86 4.06
C ILE A 16 -1.84 -22.10 2.76
N PRO A 17 -3.14 -21.74 2.69
CA PRO A 17 -3.93 -21.87 1.48
C PRO A 17 -3.65 -20.70 0.54
N TYR A 18 -2.47 -20.70 -0.12
CA TYR A 18 -2.07 -19.61 -1.00
C TYR A 18 -3.13 -19.32 -2.08
N PRO A 19 -3.43 -18.04 -2.37
CA PRO A 19 -4.58 -17.65 -3.20
C PRO A 19 -4.25 -17.78 -4.70
N ILE A 20 -4.10 -19.02 -5.18
CA ILE A 20 -3.95 -19.30 -6.62
C ILE A 20 -5.32 -19.17 -7.30
N THR A 21 -6.37 -19.69 -6.66
CA THR A 21 -7.75 -19.67 -7.18
C THR A 21 -8.77 -19.14 -6.19
N ASP A 22 -8.49 -19.20 -4.88
CA ASP A 22 -9.40 -18.76 -3.82
C ASP A 22 -8.72 -17.74 -2.90
N PHE A 23 -9.12 -16.47 -3.05
CA PHE A 23 -8.66 -15.38 -2.19
C PHE A 23 -9.40 -15.32 -0.85
N ASN A 24 -10.61 -15.89 -0.77
CA ASN A 24 -11.42 -15.85 0.44
C ASN A 24 -10.86 -16.83 1.48
N GLY A 25 -10.57 -18.07 1.10
CA GLY A 25 -9.94 -19.05 2.00
C GLY A 25 -8.61 -18.54 2.57
N PHE A 26 -7.80 -17.89 1.74
CA PHE A 26 -6.56 -17.24 2.18
C PHE A 26 -6.79 -16.09 3.17
N THR A 27 -7.78 -15.23 2.90
CA THR A 27 -8.14 -14.10 3.78
C THR A 27 -8.62 -14.61 5.14
N VAL A 28 -9.55 -15.56 5.17
CA VAL A 28 -10.07 -16.18 6.40
C VAL A 28 -8.93 -16.82 7.21
N PHE A 29 -8.05 -17.55 6.54
CA PHE A 29 -6.88 -18.15 7.20
C PHE A 29 -5.97 -17.08 7.84
N THR A 30 -5.72 -16.00 7.10
CA THR A 30 -4.87 -14.88 7.55
C THR A 30 -5.49 -14.12 8.72
N GLN A 31 -6.81 -13.90 8.71
CA GLN A 31 -7.54 -13.17 9.74
C GLN A 31 -7.44 -13.80 11.13
N GLN A 32 -7.22 -15.12 11.20
CA GLN A 32 -7.01 -15.82 12.49
C GLN A 32 -5.90 -15.19 13.34
N PHE A 33 -4.93 -14.52 12.72
CA PHE A 33 -3.88 -13.75 13.39
C PHE A 33 -4.42 -12.75 14.43
N TYR A 34 -5.61 -12.19 14.21
CA TYR A 34 -6.23 -11.19 15.10
C TYR A 34 -7.68 -11.50 15.49
N THR A 35 -8.34 -12.49 14.88
CA THR A 35 -9.73 -12.87 15.23
C THR A 35 -9.84 -14.11 16.10
N ASN A 36 -8.87 -15.03 16.07
CA ASN A 36 -8.90 -16.23 16.91
C ASN A 36 -8.13 -15.96 18.21
N ALA A 37 -8.79 -16.03 19.37
CA ALA A 37 -8.20 -15.61 20.65
C ALA A 37 -6.89 -16.33 21.01
N THR A 38 -6.82 -17.66 20.81
CA THR A 38 -5.61 -18.45 21.12
C THR A 38 -4.48 -18.12 20.15
N ILE A 39 -4.78 -18.11 18.84
CA ILE A 39 -3.77 -17.80 17.81
C ILE A 39 -3.28 -16.36 17.93
N ARG A 40 -4.19 -15.41 18.21
CA ARG A 40 -3.87 -13.99 18.36
C ARG A 40 -2.82 -13.76 19.45
N GLU A 41 -2.98 -14.35 20.63
CA GLU A 41 -2.05 -14.14 21.74
C GLU A 41 -0.62 -14.56 21.37
N GLU A 42 -0.47 -15.77 20.84
CA GLU A 42 0.84 -16.30 20.44
C GLU A 42 1.43 -15.53 19.25
N ALA A 43 0.62 -15.29 18.21
CA ALA A 43 1.04 -14.59 17.01
C ALA A 43 1.48 -13.16 17.31
N ASN A 44 0.72 -12.44 18.14
CA ASN A 44 1.00 -11.06 18.49
C ASN A 44 2.17 -10.95 19.48
N THR A 45 2.42 -11.97 20.31
CA THR A 45 3.66 -12.06 21.08
C THR A 45 4.90 -12.13 20.17
N MET A 46 4.87 -13.02 19.16
CA MET A 46 5.95 -13.13 18.18
C MET A 46 6.11 -11.84 17.36
N PHE A 47 4.99 -11.23 16.97
CA PHE A 47 4.97 -10.01 16.17
C PHE A 47 5.50 -8.79 16.93
N LYS A 48 5.06 -8.58 18.17
CA LYS A 48 5.59 -7.53 19.07
C LYS A 48 7.08 -7.70 19.30
N LYS A 49 7.57 -8.94 19.47
CA LYS A 49 9.00 -9.22 19.55
C LYS A 49 9.73 -8.80 18.27
N HIS A 50 9.18 -9.08 17.09
CA HIS A 50 9.74 -8.61 15.83
C HIS A 50 9.79 -7.08 15.74
N ILE A 51 8.69 -6.39 16.05
CA ILE A 51 8.60 -4.92 16.12
C ILE A 51 9.72 -4.37 17.00
N SER A 52 9.85 -4.89 18.24
CA SER A 52 10.85 -4.45 19.20
C SER A 52 12.29 -4.64 18.69
N VAL A 53 12.59 -5.76 18.02
CA VAL A 53 13.91 -5.99 17.41
C VAL A 53 14.23 -4.95 16.34
N VAL A 54 13.27 -4.60 15.49
CA VAL A 54 13.49 -3.63 14.41
C VAL A 54 13.58 -2.20 14.95
N GLN A 55 12.69 -1.80 15.86
CA GLN A 55 12.75 -0.48 16.51
C GLN A 55 14.07 -0.27 17.27
N ASN A 56 14.56 -1.31 17.96
CA ASN A 56 15.82 -1.25 18.70
C ASN A 56 17.07 -1.51 17.84
N ARG A 57 16.93 -1.64 16.52
CA ARG A 57 18.06 -1.86 15.62
C ARG A 57 19.01 -0.66 15.67
N LEU A 58 20.30 -0.96 15.88
CA LEU A 58 21.39 -0.05 15.60
C LEU A 58 21.82 -0.19 14.14
N ASN A 59 21.76 0.89 13.38
CA ASN A 59 22.25 0.92 12.01
C ASN A 59 23.77 0.71 12.02
N THR A 60 24.26 -0.35 11.38
CA THR A 60 25.68 -0.70 11.36
C THR A 60 26.54 0.19 10.48
N ILE A 61 25.93 1.07 9.67
CA ILE A 61 26.63 1.98 8.75
C ILE A 61 26.85 3.34 9.42
N ASN A 62 25.81 3.91 10.05
CA ASN A 62 25.87 5.26 10.61
C ASN A 62 25.73 5.32 12.14
N GLY A 63 25.52 4.18 12.80
CA GLY A 63 25.43 4.07 14.26
C GLY A 63 24.14 4.60 14.88
N LYS A 64 23.14 5.04 14.11
CA LYS A 64 21.88 5.53 14.67
C LYS A 64 20.97 4.37 15.08
N LYS A 65 20.33 4.50 16.24
CA LYS A 65 19.21 3.63 16.61
C LYS A 65 17.98 4.02 15.79
N TYR A 66 17.22 3.05 15.29
CA TYR A 66 16.09 3.34 14.39
C TYR A 66 15.02 4.21 15.05
N THR A 67 14.76 4.06 16.34
CA THR A 67 13.85 4.92 17.12
C THR A 67 14.32 6.38 17.27
N GLU A 68 15.56 6.67 16.91
CA GLU A 68 16.20 7.98 17.01
C GLU A 68 16.61 8.52 15.63
N ASP A 69 16.34 7.79 14.55
CA ASP A 69 16.72 8.18 13.20
C ASP A 69 15.57 8.97 12.53
N PRO A 70 15.71 10.29 12.32
CA PRO A 70 14.68 11.10 11.67
C PRO A 70 14.49 10.78 10.18
N THR A 71 15.30 9.86 9.63
CA THR A 71 15.07 9.30 8.29
C THR A 71 13.77 8.50 8.23
N ILE A 72 13.34 7.92 9.36
CA ILE A 72 12.09 7.16 9.46
C ILE A 72 10.97 8.12 9.88
N MET A 73 10.00 8.32 8.98
CA MET A 73 8.80 9.13 9.25
C MET A 73 7.83 8.40 10.20
N SER A 74 7.53 7.14 9.89
CA SER A 74 6.49 6.38 10.59
C SER A 74 6.80 4.88 10.67
N TRP A 75 6.12 4.22 11.62
CA TRP A 75 6.00 2.78 11.72
C TRP A 75 4.58 2.37 11.34
N GLN A 76 4.45 1.58 10.28
CA GLN A 76 3.16 1.05 9.87
C GLN A 76 2.95 -0.34 10.45
N ILE A 77 1.76 -0.60 11.01
CA ILE A 77 1.42 -1.89 11.60
C ILE A 77 1.64 -3.02 10.60
N ALA A 78 0.98 -2.98 9.45
CA ALA A 78 1.15 -3.99 8.41
C ALA A 78 0.64 -3.50 7.06
N ASN A 79 1.04 -4.19 5.99
CA ASN A 79 0.41 -4.00 4.69
C ASN A 79 -0.94 -4.71 4.62
N GLU A 80 -2.00 -3.93 4.42
CA GLU A 80 -3.37 -4.34 4.14
C GLU A 80 -3.93 -5.42 5.10
N PRO A 81 -3.97 -5.17 6.43
CA PRO A 81 -4.77 -6.01 7.32
C PRO A 81 -6.23 -5.98 6.87
N GLN A 82 -6.86 -7.16 6.77
CA GLN A 82 -8.22 -7.32 6.23
C GLN A 82 -9.23 -7.37 7.38
N GLU A 83 -10.04 -6.32 7.55
CA GLU A 83 -11.11 -6.25 8.57
C GLU A 83 -10.58 -6.53 9.99
N GLY A 84 -9.46 -5.90 10.36
CA GLY A 84 -8.87 -6.04 11.70
C GLY A 84 -9.80 -5.47 12.79
N PRO A 85 -9.98 -6.16 13.94
CA PRO A 85 -10.73 -5.62 15.06
C PRO A 85 -10.14 -4.30 15.59
N LYS A 86 -11.00 -3.36 16.00
CA LYS A 86 -10.59 -2.05 16.53
C LYS A 86 -9.62 -2.17 17.71
N ASP A 87 -9.89 -3.10 18.63
CA ASP A 87 -9.05 -3.35 19.81
C ASP A 87 -7.67 -3.88 19.42
N TRP A 88 -7.55 -4.67 18.35
CA TRP A 88 -6.27 -5.13 17.85
C TRP A 88 -5.43 -3.99 17.27
N PHE A 89 -6.03 -3.10 16.47
CA PHE A 89 -5.35 -1.91 15.97
C PHE A 89 -4.85 -1.02 17.12
N GLU A 90 -5.70 -0.75 18.12
CA GLU A 90 -5.31 0.05 19.28
C GLU A 90 -4.17 -0.59 20.08
N GLU A 91 -4.23 -1.90 20.33
CA GLU A 91 -3.21 -2.65 21.06
C GLU A 91 -1.83 -2.56 20.37
N ILE A 92 -1.78 -2.80 19.07
CA ILE A 92 -0.52 -2.81 18.32
C ILE A 92 0.01 -1.40 18.07
N ALA A 93 -0.87 -0.44 17.74
CA ALA A 93 -0.48 0.97 17.60
C ALA A 93 0.13 1.50 18.90
N LYS A 94 -0.50 1.20 20.05
CA LYS A 94 0.03 1.55 21.37
C LYS A 94 1.42 0.96 21.60
N TYR A 95 1.58 -0.33 21.36
CA TYR A 95 2.87 -1.01 21.55
C TYR A 95 3.98 -0.39 20.69
N ILE A 96 3.70 -0.10 19.41
CA ILE A 96 4.65 0.57 18.51
C ILE A 96 4.98 1.97 19.04
N LYS A 97 3.97 2.78 19.39
CA LYS A 97 4.15 4.15 19.86
C LYS A 97 4.99 4.21 21.15
N GLU A 98 4.75 3.33 22.10
CA GLU A 98 5.54 3.24 23.35
C GLU A 98 7.01 2.87 23.07
N GLY A 99 7.27 2.04 22.04
CA GLY A 99 8.62 1.69 21.60
C GLY A 99 9.35 2.81 20.84
N SER A 100 8.61 3.71 20.18
CA SER A 100 9.14 4.81 19.37
C SER A 100 8.33 6.11 19.54
N PRO A 101 8.38 6.77 20.72
CA PRO A 101 7.45 7.85 21.08
C PRO A 101 7.56 9.10 20.18
N ASN A 102 8.69 9.29 19.51
CA ASN A 102 8.95 10.45 18.66
C ASN A 102 8.65 10.21 17.17
N GLN A 103 8.19 9.01 16.79
CA GLN A 103 7.89 8.64 15.40
C GLN A 103 6.39 8.40 15.22
N LEU A 104 5.89 8.67 14.02
CA LEU A 104 4.47 8.48 13.70
C LEU A 104 4.15 6.99 13.59
N VAL A 105 2.87 6.66 13.67
CA VAL A 105 2.32 5.31 13.56
C VAL A 105 1.11 5.35 12.62
N SER A 106 1.06 4.40 11.68
CA SER A 106 -0.06 4.18 10.77
C SER A 106 -0.50 2.72 10.77
N THR A 107 -1.66 2.46 10.16
CA THR A 107 -2.30 1.13 10.15
C THR A 107 -1.90 0.32 8.93
N GLY A 108 -1.86 0.96 7.75
CA GLY A 108 -1.63 0.33 6.46
C GLY A 108 -2.86 -0.34 5.86
N ILE A 109 -4.07 0.05 6.28
CA ILE A 109 -5.29 -0.48 5.67
C ILE A 109 -5.56 0.14 4.30
N GLU A 110 -6.21 -0.64 3.43
CA GLU A 110 -6.67 -0.17 2.12
C GLU A 110 -7.80 0.86 2.25
N SER A 111 -8.57 0.80 3.33
CA SER A 111 -9.81 1.55 3.51
C SER A 111 -10.82 1.27 2.39
N LYS A 112 -10.86 0.06 1.81
CA LYS A 112 -11.68 -0.30 0.63
C LYS A 112 -13.15 -0.57 0.90
N LEU A 113 -13.50 -0.81 2.17
CA LEU A 113 -14.86 -1.15 2.56
C LEU A 113 -15.65 0.15 2.84
N ASP A 114 -16.10 0.32 4.07
CA ASP A 114 -16.93 1.42 4.51
C ASP A 114 -16.24 2.29 5.58
N GLU A 115 -16.97 3.27 6.10
CA GLU A 115 -16.48 4.16 7.13
C GLU A 115 -16.23 3.44 8.47
N VAL A 116 -16.94 2.35 8.76
CA VAL A 116 -16.75 1.60 10.02
C VAL A 116 -15.40 0.88 10.00
N ASP A 117 -15.05 0.22 8.90
CA ASP A 117 -13.72 -0.36 8.70
C ASP A 117 -12.61 0.69 8.82
N PHE A 118 -12.80 1.85 8.17
CA PHE A 118 -11.86 2.97 8.27
C PHE A 118 -11.64 3.44 9.70
N LEU A 119 -12.73 3.66 10.46
CA LEU A 119 -12.67 4.16 11.83
C LEU A 119 -12.11 3.13 12.81
N ASN A 120 -12.42 1.85 12.61
CA ASN A 120 -11.85 0.76 13.42
C ASN A 120 -10.33 0.74 13.37
N ALA A 121 -9.74 0.99 12.20
CA ALA A 121 -8.30 1.06 12.06
C ALA A 121 -7.72 2.37 12.60
N HIS A 122 -8.38 3.51 12.34
CA HIS A 122 -7.75 4.81 12.49
C HIS A 122 -8.13 5.62 13.73
N GLU A 123 -9.19 5.29 14.48
CA GLU A 123 -9.64 6.14 15.59
C GLU A 123 -8.69 6.14 16.80
N SER A 124 -7.88 5.11 16.98
CA SER A 124 -6.98 5.00 18.14
C SER A 124 -6.09 6.25 18.29
N GLN A 125 -5.94 6.77 19.51
CA GLN A 125 -5.06 7.91 19.79
C GLN A 125 -3.57 7.65 19.47
N TYR A 126 -3.18 6.38 19.34
CA TYR A 126 -1.80 5.99 19.02
C TYR A 126 -1.53 5.90 17.51
N VAL A 127 -2.56 6.06 16.67
CA VAL A 127 -2.42 6.17 15.21
C VAL A 127 -2.40 7.65 14.85
N ASP A 128 -1.34 8.13 14.21
CA ASP A 128 -1.16 9.57 13.97
C ASP A 128 -1.74 10.04 12.64
N TYR A 129 -1.86 9.16 11.64
CA TYR A 129 -2.42 9.49 10.34
C TYR A 129 -3.10 8.29 9.68
N CYS A 130 -4.00 8.59 8.75
CA CYS A 130 -4.79 7.62 8.02
C CYS A 130 -4.15 7.24 6.69
N THR A 131 -4.43 6.02 6.25
CA THR A 131 -3.99 5.50 4.97
C THR A 131 -5.15 4.91 4.19
N PHE A 132 -5.02 4.90 2.88
CA PHE A 132 -5.94 4.22 1.98
C PHE A 132 -5.21 3.87 0.69
N HIS A 133 -5.65 2.81 0.02
CA HIS A 133 -5.06 2.29 -1.20
C HIS A 133 -6.09 2.36 -2.33
N CYS A 134 -5.70 2.43 -3.60
CA CYS A 134 -6.65 2.45 -4.72
C CYS A 134 -6.23 1.51 -5.85
N TRP A 135 -6.90 0.35 -5.92
CA TRP A 135 -6.56 -0.76 -6.83
C TRP A 135 -7.67 -1.04 -7.84
N VAL A 136 -7.93 -0.08 -8.73
CA VAL A 136 -9.06 -0.13 -9.68
C VAL A 136 -9.09 -1.40 -10.55
N GLU A 137 -7.95 -1.95 -10.94
CA GLU A 137 -7.94 -3.20 -11.72
C GLU A 137 -8.24 -4.43 -10.86
N ASN A 138 -7.64 -4.51 -9.66
CA ASN A 138 -7.88 -5.63 -8.72
C ASN A 138 -9.34 -5.67 -8.26
N TRP A 139 -10.01 -4.52 -8.17
CA TRP A 139 -11.40 -4.41 -7.72
C TRP A 139 -12.42 -4.43 -8.87
N GLY A 140 -11.98 -4.61 -10.12
CA GLY A 140 -12.87 -4.72 -11.28
C GLY A 140 -13.40 -3.40 -11.84
N GLU A 141 -12.92 -2.26 -11.31
CA GLU A 141 -13.27 -0.90 -11.77
C GLU A 141 -12.49 -0.48 -13.02
N TYR A 142 -11.45 -1.23 -13.38
CA TYR A 142 -10.65 -1.02 -14.58
C TYR A 142 -10.33 -2.33 -15.30
N ASN A 143 -10.60 -2.39 -16.61
CA ASN A 143 -10.14 -3.46 -17.49
C ASN A 143 -8.98 -2.98 -18.37
N ALA A 144 -7.77 -3.48 -18.10
CA ALA A 144 -6.56 -3.11 -18.85
C ALA A 144 -6.63 -3.41 -20.36
N THR A 145 -7.46 -4.38 -20.77
CA THR A 145 -7.67 -4.77 -22.18
C THR A 145 -8.70 -3.92 -22.91
N ASP A 146 -9.42 -3.04 -22.18
CA ASP A 146 -10.37 -2.08 -22.75
C ASP A 146 -9.88 -0.65 -22.51
N LYS A 147 -9.58 0.06 -23.60
CA LYS A 147 -9.12 1.44 -23.54
C LYS A 147 -10.15 2.36 -22.88
N SER A 148 -11.44 2.12 -23.10
CA SER A 148 -12.54 2.99 -22.68
C SER A 148 -12.82 2.92 -21.18
N SER A 149 -12.48 1.80 -20.54
CA SER A 149 -12.63 1.55 -19.11
C SER A 149 -11.91 2.59 -18.21
N LEU A 150 -10.93 3.33 -18.75
CA LEU A 150 -10.24 4.41 -18.02
C LEU A 150 -11.21 5.46 -17.45
N VAL A 151 -12.29 5.80 -18.16
CA VAL A 151 -13.23 6.84 -17.72
C VAL A 151 -13.93 6.42 -16.42
N GLY A 152 -14.41 5.18 -16.36
CA GLY A 152 -15.02 4.61 -15.15
C GLY A 152 -14.03 4.54 -14.00
N ALA A 153 -12.81 4.05 -14.26
CA ALA A 153 -11.76 3.96 -13.26
C ALA A 153 -11.37 5.33 -12.66
N GLN A 154 -11.32 6.39 -13.48
CA GLN A 154 -11.07 7.75 -13.00
C GLN A 154 -12.22 8.31 -12.16
N ALA A 155 -13.47 8.05 -12.58
CA ALA A 155 -14.65 8.47 -11.82
C ALA A 155 -14.72 7.77 -10.46
N PHE A 156 -14.51 6.45 -10.44
CA PHE A 156 -14.43 5.66 -9.21
C PHE A 156 -13.34 6.21 -8.28
N ALA A 157 -12.11 6.32 -8.77
CA ALA A 157 -10.98 6.76 -7.96
C ALA A 157 -11.16 8.19 -7.43
N SER A 158 -11.80 9.08 -8.21
CA SER A 158 -12.09 10.44 -7.77
C SER A 158 -13.09 10.48 -6.62
N ASN A 159 -14.19 9.73 -6.71
CA ASN A 159 -15.15 9.59 -5.62
C ASN A 159 -14.52 8.93 -4.38
N TYR A 160 -13.74 7.88 -4.61
CA TYR A 160 -13.05 7.13 -3.56
C TYR A 160 -12.09 8.03 -2.77
N LEU A 161 -11.32 8.88 -3.46
CA LEU A 161 -10.40 9.84 -2.83
C LEU A 161 -11.15 10.89 -1.99
N THR A 162 -12.24 11.45 -2.52
CA THR A 162 -13.07 12.43 -1.78
C THR A 162 -13.66 11.84 -0.51
N THR A 163 -14.25 10.63 -0.60
CA THR A 163 -14.89 9.99 0.56
C THR A 163 -13.88 9.65 1.66
N ARG A 164 -12.68 9.17 1.33
CA ARG A 164 -11.65 8.87 2.34
C ARG A 164 -11.09 10.13 2.98
N SER A 165 -10.94 11.20 2.21
CA SER A 165 -10.62 12.53 2.74
C SER A 165 -11.68 13.00 3.76
N GLU A 166 -12.97 12.81 3.47
CA GLU A 166 -14.06 13.15 4.40
C GLU A 166 -14.03 12.33 5.69
N TRP A 167 -13.74 11.03 5.62
CA TRP A 167 -13.60 10.20 6.81
C TRP A 167 -12.41 10.62 7.69
N ALA A 168 -11.27 10.94 7.08
CA ALA A 168 -10.11 11.44 7.82
C ALA A 168 -10.39 12.78 8.52
N MET A 169 -11.13 13.69 7.87
CA MET A 169 -11.54 14.96 8.49
C MET A 169 -12.42 14.75 9.73
N LYS A 170 -13.32 13.77 9.73
CA LYS A 170 -14.20 13.49 10.88
C LYS A 170 -13.43 13.13 12.15
N ILE A 171 -12.26 12.50 12.01
CA ILE A 171 -11.38 12.15 13.13
C ILE A 171 -10.15 13.07 13.25
N SER A 172 -10.12 14.16 12.48
CA SER A 172 -9.07 15.19 12.50
C SER A 172 -7.65 14.63 12.33
N LYS A 173 -7.47 13.64 11.44
CA LYS A 173 -6.16 13.06 11.13
C LYS A 173 -5.74 13.34 9.68
N PRO A 174 -4.44 13.55 9.42
CA PRO A 174 -3.91 13.58 8.06
C PRO A 174 -4.21 12.28 7.31
N ILE A 175 -4.25 12.31 5.97
CA ILE A 175 -4.47 11.12 5.15
C ILE A 175 -3.53 11.05 3.96
N VAL A 176 -3.02 9.85 3.67
CA VAL A 176 -2.10 9.57 2.56
C VAL A 176 -2.67 8.44 1.70
N LEU A 177 -2.69 8.66 0.36
CA LEU A 177 -2.91 7.60 -0.62
C LEU A 177 -1.60 6.84 -0.80
N GLU A 178 -1.34 5.85 0.05
CA GLU A 178 -0.02 5.24 0.12
C GLU A 178 0.20 4.07 -0.85
N GLU A 179 -0.86 3.61 -1.52
CA GLU A 179 -0.72 2.71 -2.67
C GLU A 179 -1.77 3.00 -3.74
N PHE A 180 -1.34 3.04 -4.99
CA PHE A 180 -2.21 3.04 -6.16
C PHE A 180 -1.41 2.68 -7.41
N GLY A 181 -2.07 2.02 -8.35
CA GLY A 181 -1.44 1.57 -9.58
C GLY A 181 -2.43 1.41 -10.73
N MET A 182 -1.87 1.30 -11.94
CA MET A 182 -2.61 0.95 -13.15
C MET A 182 -1.64 0.24 -14.09
N ALA A 183 -2.12 -0.81 -14.77
CA ALA A 183 -1.34 -1.56 -15.74
C ALA A 183 -0.90 -0.72 -16.95
N ARG A 184 -0.01 -1.30 -17.75
CA ARG A 184 0.40 -0.77 -19.06
C ARG A 184 -0.76 -0.93 -20.07
N ASP A 185 -0.61 -0.35 -21.26
CA ASP A 185 -1.65 -0.29 -22.31
C ASP A 185 -1.97 -1.65 -22.97
N ALA A 186 -2.42 -2.64 -22.20
CA ALA A 186 -2.75 -3.98 -22.69
C ALA A 186 -3.84 -3.95 -23.78
N TRP A 187 -4.75 -2.98 -23.74
CA TRP A 187 -5.77 -2.72 -24.76
C TRP A 187 -5.23 -2.53 -26.19
N ARG A 188 -3.92 -2.26 -26.37
CA ARG A 188 -3.31 -2.23 -27.70
C ARG A 188 -3.14 -3.62 -28.31
N ARG A 189 -3.07 -4.66 -27.48
CA ARG A 189 -3.01 -6.08 -27.86
C ARG A 189 -3.79 -6.92 -26.82
N PRO A 190 -5.13 -6.81 -26.78
CA PRO A 190 -5.94 -7.35 -25.70
C PRO A 190 -5.85 -8.88 -25.53
N SER A 191 -5.46 -9.60 -26.58
CA SER A 191 -5.29 -11.06 -26.57
C SER A 191 -3.86 -11.53 -26.26
N ASP A 192 -2.89 -10.62 -26.12
CA ASP A 192 -1.48 -10.91 -25.86
C ASP A 192 -1.17 -10.63 -24.39
N THR A 193 -1.21 -11.68 -23.56
CA THR A 193 -1.05 -11.55 -22.11
C THR A 193 0.37 -11.10 -21.73
N GLU A 194 1.40 -11.51 -22.47
CA GLU A 194 2.78 -11.07 -22.23
C GLU A 194 2.95 -9.57 -22.55
N TYR A 195 2.24 -9.07 -23.56
CA TYR A 195 2.27 -7.64 -23.90
C TYR A 195 1.83 -6.74 -22.74
N LYS A 196 0.88 -7.17 -21.91
CA LYS A 196 0.43 -6.40 -20.73
C LYS A 196 1.59 -6.09 -19.77
N TYR A 197 2.52 -7.02 -19.60
CA TYR A 197 3.59 -6.98 -18.61
C TYR A 197 4.93 -6.51 -19.18
N ASN A 198 5.03 -6.38 -20.50
CA ASN A 198 6.28 -6.00 -21.16
C ASN A 198 6.66 -4.55 -20.86
N ALA A 199 7.91 -4.32 -20.41
CA ALA A 199 8.43 -2.98 -20.13
C ALA A 199 8.47 -2.03 -21.35
N LYS A 200 8.34 -2.54 -22.57
CA LYS A 200 8.24 -1.74 -23.81
C LYS A 200 6.80 -1.32 -24.14
N THR A 201 5.79 -1.93 -23.51
CA THR A 201 4.39 -1.55 -23.71
C THR A 201 4.16 -0.13 -23.18
N PRO A 202 3.48 0.77 -23.91
CA PRO A 202 3.25 2.13 -23.43
C PRO A 202 2.34 2.20 -22.20
N THR A 203 2.33 3.34 -21.51
CA THR A 203 1.58 3.56 -20.25
C THR A 203 0.56 4.69 -20.36
N SER A 204 -0.05 4.89 -21.54
CA SER A 204 -0.86 6.09 -21.78
C SER A 204 -2.13 6.18 -20.92
N ASN A 205 -2.79 5.06 -20.59
CA ASN A 205 -3.89 5.08 -19.63
C ASN A 205 -3.41 5.32 -18.19
N LYS A 206 -2.34 4.63 -17.76
CA LYS A 206 -1.67 4.85 -16.47
C LYS A 206 -1.30 6.32 -16.25
N ASP A 207 -0.70 6.96 -17.25
CA ASP A 207 -0.30 8.38 -17.18
C ASP A 207 -1.49 9.32 -16.97
N LYS A 208 -2.60 9.05 -17.66
CA LYS A 208 -3.84 9.84 -17.51
C LYS A 208 -4.49 9.61 -16.15
N TYR A 209 -4.53 8.36 -15.70
CA TYR A 209 -5.03 7.99 -14.37
C TYR A 209 -4.23 8.68 -13.27
N TYR A 210 -2.90 8.57 -13.30
CA TYR A 210 -1.99 9.22 -12.36
C TYR A 210 -2.18 10.74 -12.36
N LYS A 211 -2.24 11.36 -13.56
CA LYS A 211 -2.47 12.81 -13.67
C LYS A 211 -3.80 13.23 -13.03
N GLY A 212 -4.87 12.45 -13.20
CA GLY A 212 -6.19 12.72 -12.60
C GLY A 212 -6.11 12.70 -11.08
N LEU A 213 -5.61 11.60 -10.51
CA LEU A 213 -5.39 11.45 -9.06
C LEU A 213 -4.54 12.59 -8.49
N TYR A 214 -3.38 12.86 -9.10
CA TYR A 214 -2.47 13.91 -8.65
C TYR A 214 -3.09 15.30 -8.67
N THR A 215 -3.89 15.62 -9.69
CA THR A 215 -4.58 16.92 -9.76
C THR A 215 -5.55 17.08 -8.58
N GLN A 216 -6.32 16.04 -8.27
CA GLN A 216 -7.27 16.06 -7.15
C GLN A 216 -6.56 16.07 -5.79
N ILE A 217 -5.47 15.32 -5.63
CA ILE A 217 -4.63 15.34 -4.43
C ILE A 217 -4.06 16.74 -4.18
N GLU A 218 -3.56 17.40 -5.23
CA GLU A 218 -3.06 18.77 -5.13
C GLU A 218 -4.16 19.75 -4.69
N GLU A 219 -5.37 19.61 -5.23
CA GLU A 219 -6.53 20.42 -4.85
C GLU A 219 -6.92 20.20 -3.37
N LEU A 220 -7.07 18.95 -2.94
CA LEU A 220 -7.42 18.65 -1.54
C LEU A 220 -6.30 19.03 -0.57
N ALA A 221 -5.04 18.83 -0.95
CA ALA A 221 -3.91 19.24 -0.13
C ALA A 221 -3.87 20.77 0.07
N SER A 222 -4.25 21.55 -0.94
CA SER A 222 -4.38 23.02 -0.79
C SER A 222 -5.47 23.46 0.20
N GLN A 223 -6.38 22.54 0.55
CA GLN A 223 -7.45 22.72 1.53
C GLN A 223 -7.12 22.04 2.88
N SER A 224 -5.91 21.52 3.06
CA SER A 224 -5.50 20.69 4.20
C SER A 224 -6.34 19.41 4.39
N ARG A 225 -6.87 18.87 3.29
CA ARG A 225 -7.74 17.68 3.26
C ARG A 225 -7.04 16.41 2.78
N HIS A 226 -5.76 16.49 2.42
CA HIS A 226 -4.94 15.38 1.97
C HIS A 226 -3.46 15.69 2.15
N SER A 227 -2.61 14.69 2.40
CA SER A 227 -1.21 14.92 2.81
C SER A 227 -0.16 14.36 1.85
N GLY A 228 -0.56 13.64 0.81
CA GLY A 228 0.35 13.20 -0.26
C GLY A 228 0.03 11.79 -0.72
N SER A 229 0.90 11.22 -1.55
CA SER A 229 0.69 9.87 -2.07
C SER A 229 1.98 9.13 -2.41
N ASN A 230 1.91 7.81 -2.44
CA ASN A 230 2.98 6.91 -2.83
C ASN A 230 2.46 6.00 -3.95
N PHE A 231 2.99 6.18 -5.16
CA PHE A 231 2.58 5.32 -6.28
C PHE A 231 3.18 3.93 -6.11
N TRP A 232 2.40 2.91 -6.43
CA TRP A 232 2.90 1.56 -6.51
C TRP A 232 3.25 1.19 -7.96
N ALA A 233 4.48 0.83 -8.27
CA ALA A 233 5.69 0.96 -7.44
C ALA A 233 6.90 1.30 -8.32
N TYR A 234 7.98 1.79 -7.71
CA TYR A 234 9.17 2.13 -8.48
C TYR A 234 10.01 0.89 -8.78
N GLY A 235 9.98 0.42 -10.03
CA GLY A 235 10.80 -0.71 -10.49
C GLY A 235 12.22 -0.32 -10.91
N GLY A 236 12.46 0.98 -11.16
CA GLY A 236 13.80 1.50 -11.43
C GLY A 236 14.49 0.84 -12.63
N LEU A 237 15.65 0.22 -12.38
CA LEU A 237 16.48 -0.42 -13.41
C LEU A 237 16.03 -1.84 -13.77
N GLY A 238 15.35 -2.55 -12.86
CA GLY A 238 14.93 -3.93 -13.08
C GLY A 238 13.89 -4.05 -14.19
N ARG A 239 13.83 -5.20 -14.84
CA ARG A 239 12.91 -5.51 -15.94
C ARG A 239 12.26 -6.88 -15.76
N PRO A 240 11.05 -7.09 -16.29
CA PRO A 240 10.32 -8.33 -16.09
C PRO A 240 10.99 -9.52 -16.79
N ASP A 241 11.77 -9.26 -17.85
CA ASP A 241 12.57 -10.22 -18.62
C ASP A 241 14.01 -10.38 -18.09
N ASP A 242 14.39 -9.70 -17.01
CA ASP A 242 15.70 -9.91 -16.37
C ASP A 242 15.79 -11.33 -15.78
N LYS A 243 16.96 -11.94 -15.95
CA LYS A 243 17.26 -13.25 -15.37
C LYS A 243 17.12 -13.20 -13.85
N PRO A 244 16.46 -14.19 -13.22
CA PRO A 244 16.43 -14.30 -11.77
C PRO A 244 17.84 -14.38 -11.18
N ASN A 245 18.02 -13.81 -9.99
CA ASN A 245 19.26 -13.94 -9.23
C ASN A 245 19.40 -15.35 -8.60
N ALA A 246 20.45 -15.57 -7.80
CA ALA A 246 20.71 -16.86 -7.14
C ALA A 246 19.60 -17.32 -6.17
N PHE A 247 18.73 -16.42 -5.72
CA PHE A 247 17.56 -16.71 -4.88
C PHE A 247 16.27 -16.80 -5.70
N ASN A 248 16.39 -16.94 -7.02
CA ASN A 248 15.27 -16.98 -7.97
C ASN A 248 14.40 -15.71 -7.98
N MET A 249 14.94 -14.57 -7.54
CA MET A 249 14.22 -13.29 -7.54
C MET A 249 14.59 -12.44 -8.76
N THR A 250 13.57 -11.86 -9.39
CA THR A 250 13.71 -10.74 -10.32
C THR A 250 13.21 -9.49 -9.60
N TRP A 251 14.11 -8.65 -9.10
CA TRP A 251 13.74 -7.50 -8.27
C TRP A 251 13.21 -6.34 -9.12
N LEU A 252 11.99 -5.90 -8.80
CA LEU A 252 11.27 -4.79 -9.41
C LEU A 252 10.14 -4.36 -8.44
N GLY A 253 9.23 -3.49 -8.89
CA GLY A 253 8.18 -2.95 -8.03
C GLY A 253 7.06 -3.94 -7.69
N ASP A 254 6.88 -4.97 -8.52
CA ASP A 254 5.85 -6.01 -8.36
C ASP A 254 6.40 -7.17 -7.50
N PRO A 255 5.83 -7.46 -6.32
CA PRO A 255 6.30 -8.55 -5.47
C PRO A 255 6.08 -9.92 -6.11
N PRO A 256 6.76 -10.99 -5.65
CA PRO A 256 6.83 -12.27 -6.35
C PRO A 256 5.52 -13.07 -6.42
N HIS A 257 4.44 -12.61 -5.78
CA HIS A 257 3.10 -13.20 -5.92
C HIS A 257 2.32 -12.61 -7.11
N GLU A 258 2.81 -11.54 -7.73
CA GLU A 258 2.22 -10.87 -8.88
C GLU A 258 3.03 -11.12 -10.17
N PRO A 259 2.40 -10.99 -11.35
CA PRO A 259 3.13 -10.94 -12.61
C PRO A 259 4.15 -9.80 -12.63
N LYS A 260 5.40 -10.14 -12.98
CA LYS A 260 6.49 -9.17 -13.13
C LYS A 260 6.14 -8.13 -14.18
N GLY A 261 6.20 -6.85 -13.83
CA GLY A 261 5.93 -5.73 -14.74
C GLY A 261 4.48 -5.29 -14.83
N TRP A 262 3.62 -5.74 -13.92
CA TRP A 262 2.22 -5.32 -13.87
C TRP A 262 2.06 -3.83 -13.54
N TYR A 263 2.58 -3.39 -12.40
CA TYR A 263 2.44 -2.03 -11.88
C TYR A 263 3.76 -1.26 -11.77
N SER A 264 4.91 -1.90 -11.95
CA SER A 264 6.22 -1.24 -11.98
C SER A 264 6.24 0.04 -12.86
N VAL A 265 6.83 1.11 -12.33
CA VAL A 265 7.28 2.30 -13.06
C VAL A 265 8.79 2.21 -13.24
N TYR A 266 9.25 2.14 -14.48
CA TYR A 266 10.67 2.00 -14.79
C TYR A 266 11.36 3.35 -14.97
N ASN A 267 12.68 3.38 -14.83
CA ASN A 267 13.50 4.57 -15.12
C ASN A 267 13.40 5.06 -16.58
N ARG A 268 12.87 4.24 -17.50
CA ARG A 268 12.66 4.58 -18.92
C ARG A 268 11.21 4.96 -19.24
N ASP A 269 10.28 4.89 -18.29
CA ASP A 269 8.88 5.31 -18.46
C ASP A 269 8.78 6.84 -18.38
N LYS A 270 9.39 7.53 -19.35
CA LYS A 270 9.62 8.98 -19.32
C LYS A 270 8.34 9.79 -19.12
N THR A 271 7.22 9.35 -19.71
CA THR A 271 5.94 10.05 -19.61
C THR A 271 5.33 9.90 -18.22
N THR A 272 5.31 8.69 -17.65
CA THR A 272 4.87 8.42 -16.28
C THR A 272 5.74 9.18 -15.27
N LEU A 273 7.06 9.14 -15.42
CA LEU A 273 8.00 9.87 -14.56
C LEU A 273 7.81 11.40 -14.67
N ALA A 274 7.46 11.92 -15.85
CA ALA A 274 7.18 13.34 -16.00
C ALA A 274 5.90 13.75 -15.24
N VAL A 275 4.86 12.91 -15.26
CA VAL A 275 3.63 13.12 -14.48
C VAL A 275 3.94 13.11 -12.97
N ILE A 276 4.66 12.10 -12.48
CA ILE A 276 5.07 11.99 -11.07
C ILE A 276 5.93 13.20 -10.64
N LYS A 277 6.93 13.58 -11.44
CA LYS A 277 7.82 14.71 -11.15
C LYS A 277 7.07 16.04 -11.12
N LYS A 278 6.05 16.20 -11.98
CA LYS A 278 5.19 17.40 -11.97
C LYS A 278 4.38 17.46 -10.68
N HIS A 279 3.76 16.35 -10.27
CA HIS A 279 3.00 16.27 -9.03
C HIS A 279 3.84 16.63 -7.80
N TYR A 280 5.02 16.02 -7.68
CA TYR A 280 5.97 16.34 -6.60
C TYR A 280 6.28 17.84 -6.52
N LYS A 281 6.59 18.47 -7.67
CA LYS A 281 6.86 19.92 -7.73
C LYS A 281 5.65 20.78 -7.39
N ASN A 282 4.43 20.30 -7.63
CA ASN A 282 3.22 21.02 -7.29
C ASN A 282 2.95 20.94 -5.79
N LEU A 283 3.06 19.76 -5.18
CA LEU A 283 2.94 19.62 -3.72
C LEU A 283 3.99 20.44 -2.96
N GLN A 284 5.24 20.50 -3.44
CA GLN A 284 6.28 21.32 -2.80
C GLN A 284 5.99 22.83 -2.76
N LYS A 285 5.09 23.32 -3.62
CA LYS A 285 4.69 24.73 -3.65
C LYS A 285 3.59 25.04 -2.64
N LEU A 286 2.86 24.02 -2.19
CA LEU A 286 1.86 24.19 -1.15
C LEU A 286 2.60 24.53 0.14
N LYS A 287 2.29 25.69 0.71
CA LYS A 287 2.74 26.06 2.05
C LYS A 287 1.67 25.55 2.99
N PHE A 288 2.10 24.80 4.00
CA PHE A 288 1.27 24.45 5.12
C PHE A 288 1.66 25.41 6.25
N ASP A 289 0.67 26.16 6.72
CA ASP A 289 0.83 27.08 7.87
C ASP A 289 0.90 26.30 9.19
#